data_AF-A0A366XUU8-F1
#
_entry.id   AF-A0A366XUU8-F1
#
_cell.length_a   1.000
_cell.length_b   1.000
_cell.length_c   1.000
_cell.angle_alpha   90.00
_cell.angle_beta   90.00
_cell.angle_gamma   90.00
#
_symmetry.space_group_name_H-M   'P 1'
#
loop_
_entity.id
_entity.type
_entity.pdbx_description
1 polymer ?
#
loop_
_entity_poly.entity_id
_entity_poly.type
_entity_poly.pdbx_seq_one_letter_code
_entity_poly.pdbx_strand_id
1 'polypeptide(L)' 'MSVKSGIPDFRSSSGLWKNIDPRTVATVEAFQDHYSLFHEFYSMRIKSLESCVPHEGHLILADFEKRGLVNAIATQNVD' A
#
# COMPACT_ATOMS: atom_id res chain seq x y z
N MET A 1 -2.34 6.64 5.69
CA MET A 1 -3.76 6.77 5.30
C MET A 1 -4.42 5.40 5.40
N SER A 2 -4.07 4.44 4.56
CA SER A 2 -4.78 3.17 4.34
C SER A 2 -4.79 2.13 5.47
N VAL A 3 -4.06 2.34 6.58
CA VAL A 3 -4.10 1.44 7.76
C VAL A 3 -5.51 1.31 8.33
N LYS A 4 -6.28 2.41 8.36
CA LYS A 4 -7.68 2.38 8.81
C LYS A 4 -8.61 1.66 7.82
N SER A 5 -8.15 1.37 6.60
CA SER A 5 -8.83 0.52 5.61
C SER A 5 -8.43 -0.96 5.72
N GLY A 6 -7.65 -1.34 6.74
CA GLY A 6 -7.18 -2.73 6.93
C GLY A 6 -5.88 -3.06 6.18
N ILE A 7 -5.27 -2.08 5.50
CA ILE A 7 -4.05 -2.29 4.73
C ILE A 7 -2.85 -2.02 5.64
N PRO A 8 -2.02 -3.03 5.97
CA PRO A 8 -0.89 -2.84 6.87
C PRO A 8 0.10 -1.84 6.28
N ASP A 9 0.68 -0.99 7.12
CA ASP A 9 1.78 -0.15 6.70
C ASP A 9 3.09 -0.94 6.61
N PHE A 10 4.14 -0.27 6.14
CA PHE A 10 5.43 -0.88 5.95
C PHE A 10 6.36 -0.84 7.17
N ARG A 11 6.29 0.19 8.02
CA ARG A 11 7.38 0.56 8.95
C ARG A 11 7.00 0.68 10.42
N SER A 12 5.71 0.67 10.77
CA SER A 12 5.29 0.75 12.17
C SER A 12 5.69 -0.50 12.96
N SER A 13 5.37 -0.51 14.24
CA SER A 13 5.64 -1.64 15.14
C SER A 13 4.97 -2.95 14.71
N SER A 14 3.93 -2.88 13.86
CA SER A 14 3.26 -4.01 13.22
C SER A 14 3.41 -4.00 11.68
N GLY A 15 4.32 -3.18 11.14
CA GLY A 15 4.52 -3.02 9.71
C GLY A 15 5.25 -4.19 9.05
N LEU A 16 5.06 -4.35 7.74
CA LEU A 16 5.59 -5.49 6.98
C LEU A 16 7.12 -5.65 7.09
N TRP A 17 7.88 -4.56 7.13
CA TRP A 17 9.35 -4.60 7.18
C TRP A 17 9.92 -5.03 8.53
N LYS A 18 9.09 -5.25 9.54
CA LYS A 18 9.52 -5.88 10.79
C LYS A 18 9.83 -7.37 10.60
N ASN A 19 9.11 -8.03 9.69
CA ASN A 19 9.19 -9.47 9.49
C ASN A 19 9.79 -9.86 8.13
N ILE A 20 9.85 -8.92 7.19
CA ILE A 20 10.30 -9.14 5.81
C ILE A 20 11.40 -8.12 5.51
N ASP A 21 12.56 -8.57 5.03
CA ASP A 21 13.59 -7.65 4.54
C ASP A 21 13.13 -7.05 3.20
N PRO A 22 12.92 -5.72 3.08
CA PRO A 22 12.49 -5.12 1.83
C PRO A 22 13.44 -5.41 0.65
N ARG A 23 14.72 -5.68 0.91
CA ARG A 23 15.70 -5.97 -0.15
C ARG A 23 15.45 -7.30 -0.86
N THR A 24 14.69 -8.21 -0.25
CA THR A 24 14.38 -9.53 -0.83
C THR A 24 13.08 -9.53 -1.62
N VAL A 25 12.26 -8.48 -1.51
CA VAL A 25 10.92 -8.43 -2.14
C VAL A 25 10.60 -7.13 -2.88
N ALA A 26 11.32 -6.03 -2.64
CA ALA A 26 10.97 -4.69 -3.14
C ALA A 26 12.14 -4.00 -3.85
N THR A 27 12.94 -4.77 -4.60
CA THR A 27 14.03 -4.27 -5.45
C THR A 27 13.93 -4.84 -6.85
N VAL A 28 14.65 -4.22 -7.81
CA VAL A 28 14.72 -4.73 -9.18
C VAL A 28 15.43 -6.08 -9.21
N GLU A 29 16.45 -6.26 -8.39
CA GLU A 29 17.19 -7.51 -8.23
C GLU A 29 16.28 -8.61 -7.68
N ALA A 30 15.44 -8.32 -6.69
CA ALA A 30 14.47 -9.30 -6.18
C ALA A 30 13.47 -9.73 -7.26
N PHE A 31 13.02 -8.80 -8.12
CA PHE A 31 12.16 -9.12 -9.24
C PHE A 31 12.86 -10.00 -10.29
N GLN A 32 14.13 -9.73 -10.60
CA GLN A 32 14.89 -10.43 -11.63
C GLN A 32 15.41 -11.78 -11.18
N ASP A 33 16.04 -11.84 -10.00
CA ASP A 33 16.78 -13.00 -9.51
C ASP A 33 15.96 -13.88 -8.56
N HIS A 34 14.91 -13.33 -7.96
CA HIS A 34 14.05 -14.01 -6.97
C HIS A 34 12.56 -13.85 -7.28
N TYR A 35 12.21 -13.91 -8.56
CA TYR A 35 10.86 -13.63 -9.07
C TYR A 35 9.74 -14.36 -8.32
N SER A 36 9.92 -15.63 -7.95
CA SER A 36 8.88 -16.39 -7.25
C SER A 36 8.49 -15.75 -5.91
N LEU A 37 9.48 -15.34 -5.12
CA LEU A 37 9.26 -14.69 -3.83
C LEU A 37 8.68 -13.27 -4.02
N PHE A 38 9.22 -12.51 -4.98
CA PHE A 38 8.68 -11.20 -5.35
C PHE A 38 7.20 -11.31 -5.73
N HIS A 39 6.87 -12.23 -6.63
CA HIS A 39 5.53 -12.45 -7.15
C HIS A 39 4.57 -12.88 -6.04
N GLU A 40 4.99 -13.79 -5.16
CA GLU A 40 4.19 -14.21 -4.00
C GLU A 40 3.88 -13.05 -3.07
N PHE A 41 4.89 -12.25 -2.72
CA PHE A 41 4.72 -11.08 -1.85
C PHE A 41 3.71 -10.08 -2.41
N TYR A 42 3.84 -9.69 -3.68
CA TYR A 42 2.90 -8.76 -4.31
C TYR A 42 1.52 -9.39 -4.57
N SER A 43 1.45 -10.68 -4.92
CA SER A 43 0.17 -11.39 -5.09
C SER A 43 -0.62 -11.43 -3.80
N MET A 44 0.03 -11.72 -2.67
CA MET A 44 -0.59 -11.68 -1.35
C MET A 44 -1.13 -10.28 -1.05
N ARG A 45 -0.35 -9.23 -1.34
CA ARG A 45 -0.78 -7.86 -1.14
C ARG A 45 -1.97 -7.49 -2.01
N ILE A 46 -1.97 -7.82 -3.30
CA ILE A 46 -3.10 -7.54 -4.21
C ILE A 46 -4.37 -8.24 -3.72
N LYS A 47 -4.28 -9.53 -3.36
CA LYS A 47 -5.41 -10.28 -2.81
C LYS A 47 -5.97 -9.65 -1.52
N SER A 48 -5.11 -9.08 -0.68
CA SER A 48 -5.57 -8.42 0.56
C SER A 48 -6.44 -7.18 0.30
N LEU A 49 -6.34 -6.57 -0.88
CA LEU A 49 -7.13 -5.40 -1.26
C LEU A 49 -8.57 -5.74 -1.63
N GLU A 50 -8.87 -6.99 -2.01
CA GLU A 50 -10.20 -7.40 -2.49
C GLU A 50 -11.32 -7.10 -1.47
N SER A 51 -11.00 -7.16 -0.18
CA SER A 51 -11.94 -6.88 0.90
C SER A 51 -11.87 -5.46 1.47
N CYS A 52 -10.94 -4.63 1.00
CA CYS A 52 -10.69 -3.30 1.55
C CYS A 52 -11.65 -2.26 0.97
N VAL A 53 -12.07 -1.32 1.81
CA VAL A 53 -12.86 -0.15 1.40
C VAL A 53 -12.19 1.15 1.84
N PRO A 54 -12.38 2.27 1.12
CA PRO A 54 -11.81 3.55 1.52
C PRO A 54 -12.32 3.96 2.91
N HIS A 55 -11.43 4.18 3.86
CA HIS A 55 -11.81 4.77 5.15
C HIS A 55 -12.17 6.26 4.98
N GLU A 56 -12.80 6.83 6.00
CA GLU A 56 -13.31 8.20 6.03
C GLU A 56 -12.35 9.29 5.51
N GLY A 57 -11.05 9.16 5.77
CA GLY A 57 -10.05 10.13 5.31
C GLY A 57 -9.92 10.20 3.78
N HIS A 58 -10.08 9.08 3.08
CA HIS A 58 -10.13 9.08 1.61
C HIS A 58 -11.37 9.82 1.10
N LEU A 59 -12.52 9.61 1.76
CA LEU A 59 -13.78 10.25 1.38
C LEU A 59 -13.74 11.76 1.61
N ILE A 60 -13.10 12.21 2.70
CA ILE A 60 -12.87 13.64 2.98
C ILE A 60 -11.99 14.27 1.91
N LEU A 61 -10.89 13.62 1.51
CA LEU A 61 -10.03 14.14 0.44
C LEU A 61 -10.79 14.24 -0.89
N ALA A 62 -11.62 13.24 -1.21
CA ALA A 62 -12.49 13.28 -2.39
C ALA A 62 -13.54 14.41 -2.32
N ASP A 63 -14.11 14.70 -1.14
CA ASP A 63 -15.01 15.84 -0.93
C ASP A 63 -14.29 17.17 -1.14
N PHE A 64 -13.08 17.30 -0.61
CA PHE A 64 -12.28 18.52 -0.76
C PHE A 64 -11.91 18.79 -2.22
N GLU A 65 -11.58 17.75 -3.00
CA GLU A 65 -11.37 17.88 -4.44
C GLU A 65 -12.65 18.35 -5.16
N LYS A 66 -13.80 17.71 -4.89
CA LYS A 66 -15.10 18.10 -5.46
C LYS A 66 -15.48 19.55 -5.18
N ARG A 67 -15.09 20.07 -4.01
CA ARG A 67 -15.35 21.45 -3.59
C ARG A 67 -14.31 22.44 -4.10
N GLY A 68 -13.30 22.00 -4.84
CA GLY A 68 -12.21 22.85 -5.34
C GLY A 68 -11.23 23.31 -4.25
N LEU A 69 -11.24 22.68 -3.08
CA LEU A 69 -10.32 22.98 -1.97
C LEU A 69 -8.98 22.26 -2.13
N VAL A 70 -8.97 21.16 -2.87
CA VAL A 70 -7.77 20.40 -3.25
C VAL A 70 -7.72 20.31 -4.77
N ASN A 71 -6.60 20.72 -5.37
CA ASN A 71 -6.41 20.68 -6.82
C ASN A 71 -5.76 19.37 -7.31
N ALA A 72 -5.02 18.68 -6.44
CA ALA A 72 -4.35 17.43 -6.76
C ALA A 72 -4.01 16.65 -5.49
N ILE A 73 -3.99 15.32 -5.59
CA ILE A 73 -3.55 14.41 -4.54
C ILE A 73 -2.34 13.63 -5.04
N ALA A 74 -1.18 13.83 -4.41
CA ALA A 74 0.00 13.00 -4.61
C ALA A 74 0.07 11.94 -3.50
N THR A 75 0.26 10.67 -3.86
CA THR A 75 0.31 9.55 -2.91
C THR A 75 1.54 8.67 -3.14
N GLN A 76 2.03 8.08 -2.06
CA GLN A 76 3.03 7.00 -2.08
C GLN A 76 2.39 5.62 -1.92
N ASN A 77 1.10 5.56 -1.61
CA ASN A 77 0.42 4.30 -1.45
C ASN A 77 0.22 3.64 -2.82
N VAL A 78 0.35 2.32 -2.84
CA VAL A 78 0.12 1.45 -3.99
C VAL A 78 -0.97 0.43 -3.65
N ASP A 79 -1.93 0.89 -2.84
CA ASP A 79 -3.15 0.14 -2.51
C ASP A 79 -4.08 -0.01 -3.72
#